data_AF-A0A7J9QI47-F1
#
_entry.id   AF-A0A7J9QI47-F1
#
_cell.length_a   1.000
_cell.length_b   1.000
_cell.length_c   1.000
_cell.angle_alpha   90.00
_cell.angle_beta   90.00
_cell.angle_gamma   90.00
#
_symmetry.space_group_name_H-M   'P 1'
#
loop_
_entity.id
_entity.type
_entity.pdbx_description
1 polymer ?
#
loop_
_entity_poly.entity_id
_entity_poly.type
_entity_poly.pdbx_seq_one_letter_code
_entity_poly.pdbx_strand_id
1 'polypeptide(L)' 'MDNSQIENTINEIRKRNGTVTAFDLDKISNAIYQALAATSKADRGVADK' A
#
# COMPACT_ATOMS: atom_id res chain seq x y z
N MET A 1 -9.14 -16.69 -8.10
CA MET A 1 -7.83 -16.93 -7.46
C MET A 1 -8.01 -16.56 -6.00
N ASP A 2 -7.84 -17.53 -5.12
CA ASP A 2 -7.94 -17.32 -3.68
C ASP A 2 -6.65 -16.63 -3.23
N ASN A 3 -6.72 -15.32 -2.99
CA ASN A 3 -5.59 -14.51 -2.54
C ASN A 3 -5.38 -14.59 -1.01
N SER A 4 -6.13 -15.43 -0.30
CA SER A 4 -6.06 -15.57 1.16
C SER A 4 -4.68 -15.94 1.69
N GLN A 5 -3.80 -16.53 0.86
CA GLN A 5 -2.44 -16.93 1.24
C GLN A 5 -1.39 -15.80 1.14
N ILE A 6 -1.70 -14.69 0.46
CA ILE A 6 -0.76 -13.58 0.27
C ILE A 6 -0.87 -12.55 1.41
N GLU A 7 -2.04 -12.51 2.06
CA GLU A 7 -2.27 -11.70 3.26
C GLU A 7 -1.34 -12.19 4.39
N ASN A 8 -0.39 -11.34 4.78
CA ASN A 8 0.61 -11.54 5.83
C ASN A 8 1.89 -12.33 5.47
N THR A 9 2.36 -12.25 4.23
CA THR A 9 3.72 -12.76 3.89
C THR A 9 4.85 -11.80 4.25
N ILE A 10 4.57 -10.50 4.41
CA ILE A 10 5.56 -9.46 4.71
C ILE A 10 5.28 -8.88 6.10
N ASN A 11 6.15 -9.18 7.06
CA ASN A 11 6.01 -8.72 8.44
C ASN A 11 6.75 -7.40 8.71
N GLU A 12 7.84 -7.14 7.99
CA GLU A 12 8.74 -6.01 8.27
C GLU A 12 9.26 -5.36 6.99
N ILE A 13 9.61 -4.08 7.11
CA ILE A 13 10.18 -3.27 6.04
C ILE A 13 11.36 -2.45 6.55
N ARG A 14 12.43 -2.41 5.77
CA ARG A 14 13.57 -1.50 6.00
C ARG A 14 13.28 -0.13 5.37
N LYS A 15 13.34 0.93 6.17
CA LYS A 15 13.19 2.33 5.75
C LYS A 15 14.47 2.86 5.10
N ARG A 16 14.38 4.02 4.44
CA ARG A 16 15.51 4.67 3.73
C ARG A 16 16.70 5.01 4.64
N ASN A 17 16.43 5.24 5.93
CA ASN A 17 17.44 5.51 6.96
C ASN A 17 18.06 4.22 7.54
N GLY A 18 17.68 3.03 7.04
CA GLY A 18 18.18 1.74 7.52
C GLY A 18 17.37 1.11 8.66
N THR A 19 16.43 1.84 9.28
CA THR A 19 15.58 1.30 10.37
C THR A 19 14.63 0.24 9.85
N VAL A 20 14.49 -0.88 10.56
CA VAL A 20 13.48 -1.91 10.28
C VAL A 20 12.25 -1.65 11.15
N THR A 21 11.06 -1.68 10.54
CA THR A 21 9.78 -1.49 11.22
C THR A 21 8.76 -2.50 10.74
N ALA A 22 7.69 -2.72 11.49
CA ALA A 22 6.56 -3.52 11.02
C ALA A 22 6.03 -3.01 9.67
N PHE A 23 5.60 -3.96 8.83
CA PHE A 23 4.89 -3.68 7.60
C PHE A 23 3.54 -3.03 7.93
N ASP A 24 3.15 -2.05 7.12
CA ASP A 24 1.97 -1.23 7.33
C ASP A 24 1.31 -1.02 5.97
N LEU A 25 0.23 -1.75 5.72
CA LEU A 25 -0.50 -1.75 4.45
C LEU A 25 -1.17 -0.39 4.20
N ASP A 26 -1.65 0.28 5.25
CA ASP A 26 -2.36 1.56 5.15
C ASP A 26 -1.45 2.64 4.56
N LYS A 27 -0.15 2.59 4.87
CA LYS A 27 0.84 3.49 4.27
C LYS A 27 0.97 3.32 2.75
N ILE A 28 0.75 2.12 2.23
CA ILE A 28 0.77 1.86 0.78
C ILE A 28 -0.53 2.38 0.17
N SER A 29 -1.68 2.01 0.73
CA SER A 29 -3.00 2.41 0.25
C SER A 29 -3.15 3.93 0.22
N ASN A 30 -2.72 4.63 1.28
CA ASN A 30 -2.77 6.09 1.32
C ASN A 30 -1.85 6.73 0.28
N ALA A 31 -0.65 6.19 0.04
CA ALA A 31 0.26 6.72 -0.98
C ALA A 31 -0.34 6.61 -2.40
N ILE A 32 -1.01 5.49 -2.71
CA ILE A 32 -1.72 5.29 -3.98
C ILE A 32 -2.89 6.26 -4.09
N TYR A 33 -3.70 6.40 -3.03
CA TYR A 33 -4.82 7.34 -3.00
C TYR A 33 -4.36 8.78 -3.27
N GLN A 34 -3.30 9.25 -2.60
CA GLN A 34 -2.76 10.59 -2.81
C GLN A 34 -2.25 10.80 -4.23
N ALA A 35 -1.60 9.80 -4.83
CA ALA A 35 -1.17 9.85 -6.22
C ALA A 35 -2.36 9.96 -7.19
N LEU A 36 -3.40 9.16 -6.98
CA LEU A 36 -4.62 9.22 -7.80
C LEU A 36 -5.34 10.56 -7.65
N ALA A 37 -5.50 11.05 -6.41
CA ALA A 37 -6.09 12.35 -6.12
C ALA A 37 -5.34 13.50 -6.80
N ALA A 38 -4.00 13.49 -6.74
CA ALA A 38 -3.17 14.51 -7.35
C ALA A 38 -3.24 14.52 -8.90
N THR A 39 -3.49 13.37 -9.52
CA THR A 39 -3.57 13.26 -10.99
C THR A 39 -4.90 13.71 -11.59
N SER A 40 -5.91 14.04 -10.77
CA SER A 40 -7.27 14.41 -11.21
C SER A 40 -7.91 13.44 -12.22
N LYS A 41 -7.38 12.22 -12.35
CA LYS A 41 -8.03 11.13 -13.05
C LYS A 41 -9.08 10.56 -12.11
N ALA A 42 -10.35 10.76 -12.44
CA ALA A 42 -11.52 10.34 -11.68
C ALA A 42 -11.70 8.79 -11.63
N ASP A 43 -10.63 8.02 -11.46
CA ASP A 43 -10.66 6.57 -11.39
C ASP A 43 -10.47 6.10 -9.94
N ARG A 44 -11.47 6.44 -9.10
CA ARG A 44 -11.53 6.02 -7.69
C ARG A 44 -11.58 4.49 -7.52
N GLY A 45 -11.99 3.75 -8.55
CA GLY A 45 -12.13 2.28 -8.49
C GLY A 45 -10.82 1.49 -8.37
N VAL A 46 -9.66 2.14 -8.54
CA VAL A 46 -8.35 1.50 -8.36
C VAL A 46 -7.84 1.64 -6.91
N ALA A 47 -8.32 2.62 -6.16
CA ALA A 47 -7.90 2.87 -4.78
C ALA A 47 -8.63 1.98 -3.75
N ASP A 48 -9.86 1.58 -4.05
CA ASP A 48 -10.73 0.79 -3.16
C ASP A 48 -10.58 -0.74 -3.39
N LYS A 49 -9.49 -1.19 -4.01
CA LYS A 49 -9.29 -2.60 -4.38
C LYS A 49 -8.22 -3.30 -3.55
#